data_AF-A2SPC0-F1
#
_entry.id   AF-A2SPC0-F1
#
_cell.length_a   1.000
_cell.length_b   1.000
_cell.length_c   1.000
_cell.angle_alpha   90.00
_cell.angle_beta   90.00
_cell.angle_gamma   90.00
#
_symmetry.space_group_name_H-M   'P 1'
#
loop_
_entity.id
_entity.type
_entity.pdbx_description
1 polymer ?
#
loop_
_entity_poly.entity_id
_entity_poly.type
_entity_poly.pdbx_seq_one_letter_code
_entity_poly.pdbx_strand_id
1 'polypeptide(L)'
;MQPIIPAVLSGAARENARQDLDNAIIKALTDIAPESLVAEAARVDPSILLERNRFSGLGFNAFNYLELARHKEWTDTLEVALEAGIHPDNRDAFSGRPLLARRGIGLNSLPGPKLLGLALRYGADASQCADGDGYRSLARTYAAELQPLTTSNLATVKSHLACLRLLLQAEPGPLDPVDRDMSGSFIGHGLLVTLGTARILTTTLSLAQPLAKEGYDLLRLAAARGADINWRAGAQDIPVVWTLVNAGFAKSAALLLELGADPEMPADADASNLGFEVGTSLVELARLRSGGEGAAAISETLMRRRIQAEQRVQVAPPAPAKQPRRRWLLGAF
;
A
#
# COMPACT_ATOMS: atom_id res chain seq x y z
N MET A 1 -29.07 -3.24 1.01
CA MET A 1 -29.92 -2.77 -0.11
C MET A 1 -30.27 -3.97 -0.97
N GLN A 2 -31.54 -4.15 -1.36
CA GLN A 2 -31.86 -5.17 -2.36
C GLN A 2 -31.25 -4.71 -3.70
N PRO A 3 -30.56 -5.60 -4.45
CA PRO A 3 -30.00 -5.24 -5.75
C PRO A 3 -31.16 -4.89 -6.68
N ILE A 4 -31.16 -3.65 -7.19
CA ILE A 4 -32.04 -3.27 -8.29
C ILE A 4 -31.45 -3.98 -9.50
N ILE A 5 -32.09 -5.06 -9.95
CA ILE A 5 -31.70 -5.73 -11.19
C ILE A 5 -32.03 -4.74 -12.31
N PRO A 6 -31.04 -4.17 -13.02
CA PRO A 6 -31.32 -3.19 -14.05
C PRO A 6 -32.08 -3.86 -15.19
N ALA A 7 -33.02 -3.13 -15.79
CA ALA A 7 -33.68 -3.61 -17.01
C ALA A 7 -32.64 -3.66 -18.14
N VAL A 8 -32.41 -4.83 -18.71
CA VAL A 8 -31.61 -4.98 -19.93
C VAL A 8 -32.50 -4.60 -21.12
N LEU A 9 -32.26 -3.44 -21.71
CA LEU A 9 -33.02 -2.96 -22.86
C LEU A 9 -32.69 -3.80 -24.09
N SER A 10 -33.61 -3.80 -25.07
CA SER A 10 -33.42 -4.47 -26.36
C SER A 10 -33.92 -3.61 -27.53
N GLY A 11 -33.50 -3.96 -28.75
CA GLY A 11 -33.94 -3.30 -29.99
C GLY A 11 -33.65 -1.79 -30.01
N ALA A 12 -34.64 -1.01 -30.49
CA ALA A 12 -34.51 0.44 -30.65
C ALA A 12 -34.28 1.18 -29.32
N ALA A 13 -34.85 0.70 -28.21
CA ALA A 13 -34.66 1.32 -26.91
C ALA A 13 -33.19 1.24 -26.45
N ARG A 14 -32.54 0.10 -26.68
CA ARG A 14 -31.11 -0.08 -26.36
C ARG A 14 -30.21 0.78 -27.24
N GLU A 15 -30.51 0.89 -28.54
CA GLU A 15 -29.72 1.76 -29.44
C GLU A 15 -29.86 3.24 -29.06
N ASN A 16 -31.05 3.70 -28.68
CA ASN A 16 -31.24 5.06 -28.18
C ASN A 16 -30.44 5.31 -26.91
N ALA A 17 -30.51 4.40 -25.93
CA ALA A 17 -29.72 4.50 -24.70
C ALA A 17 -28.20 4.52 -24.97
N ARG A 18 -27.73 3.72 -25.94
CA ARG A 18 -26.33 3.73 -26.40
C ARG A 18 -25.95 5.07 -27.02
N GLN A 19 -26.81 5.64 -27.87
CA GLN A 19 -26.57 6.93 -28.50
C GLN A 19 -26.54 8.07 -27.46
N ASP A 20 -27.41 8.01 -26.46
CA ASP A 20 -27.43 8.97 -25.35
C ASP A 20 -26.15 8.86 -24.51
N LEU A 21 -25.67 7.65 -24.23
CA LEU A 21 -24.40 7.41 -23.56
C LEU A 21 -23.22 7.95 -24.39
N ASP A 22 -23.17 7.68 -25.70
CA ASP A 22 -22.16 8.23 -26.61
C ASP A 22 -22.14 9.77 -26.56
N ASN A 23 -23.31 10.40 -26.62
CA ASN A 23 -23.45 11.85 -26.55
C ASN A 23 -22.97 12.40 -25.19
N ALA A 24 -23.29 11.72 -24.08
CA ALA A 24 -22.83 12.10 -22.75
C ALA A 24 -21.30 12.00 -22.64
N ILE A 25 -20.71 10.94 -23.18
CA ILE A 25 -19.25 10.72 -23.19
C ILE A 25 -18.54 11.79 -24.01
N ILE A 26 -19.05 12.13 -25.21
CA ILE A 26 -18.47 13.21 -26.02
C ILE A 26 -18.44 14.51 -25.22
N LYS A 27 -19.57 14.87 -24.59
CA LYS A 27 -19.66 16.07 -23.76
C LYS A 27 -18.66 16.04 -22.59
N ALA A 28 -18.57 14.92 -21.88
CA ALA A 28 -17.65 14.73 -20.75
C ALA A 28 -16.18 14.78 -21.19
N LEU A 29 -15.83 14.19 -22.33
CA LEU A 29 -14.46 14.21 -22.88
C LEU A 29 -14.03 15.60 -23.37
N THR A 30 -14.98 16.43 -23.79
CA THR A 30 -14.73 17.81 -24.21
C THR A 30 -14.72 18.82 -23.06
N ASP A 31 -14.81 18.36 -21.80
CA ASP A 31 -14.98 19.19 -20.59
C ASP A 31 -16.20 20.14 -20.65
N ILE A 32 -17.15 19.88 -21.55
CA ILE A 32 -18.37 20.68 -21.69
C ILE A 32 -19.40 20.29 -20.62
N ALA A 33 -19.28 19.10 -20.03
CA ALA A 33 -20.24 18.59 -19.06
C ALA A 33 -19.61 17.67 -17.99
N PRO A 34 -20.23 17.54 -16.81
CA PRO A 34 -19.74 16.67 -15.74
C PRO A 34 -19.91 15.18 -16.06
N GLU A 35 -19.06 14.34 -15.45
CA GLU A 35 -19.15 12.87 -15.56
C GLU A 35 -20.50 12.29 -15.10
N SER A 36 -21.25 13.03 -14.27
CA SER A 36 -22.55 12.63 -13.78
C SER A 36 -23.58 12.38 -14.89
N LEU A 37 -23.44 13.04 -16.05
CA LEU A 37 -24.28 12.76 -17.22
C LEU A 37 -24.00 11.37 -17.82
N VAL A 38 -22.74 10.93 -17.79
CA VAL A 38 -22.37 9.58 -18.25
C VAL A 38 -22.98 8.55 -17.30
N ALA A 39 -22.90 8.79 -16.00
CA ALA A 39 -23.52 7.93 -15.00
C ALA A 39 -25.05 7.87 -15.14
N GLU A 40 -25.71 9.01 -15.37
CA GLU A 40 -27.15 9.09 -15.60
C GLU A 40 -27.58 8.30 -16.85
N ALA A 41 -26.88 8.48 -17.97
CA ALA A 41 -27.14 7.71 -19.18
C ALA A 41 -26.90 6.20 -18.95
N ALA A 42 -25.84 5.83 -18.24
CA ALA A 42 -25.51 4.45 -17.93
C ALA A 42 -26.54 3.77 -17.01
N ARG A 43 -27.22 4.51 -16.11
CA ARG A 43 -28.27 3.95 -15.23
C ARG A 43 -29.48 3.41 -15.99
N VAL A 44 -29.73 3.92 -17.21
CA VAL A 44 -30.83 3.45 -18.06
C VAL A 44 -30.64 1.97 -18.43
N ASP A 45 -29.41 1.59 -18.77
CA ASP A 45 -29.03 0.19 -19.03
C ASP A 45 -27.51 0.00 -18.78
N PRO A 46 -27.12 -0.39 -17.55
CA PRO A 46 -25.72 -0.56 -17.17
C PRO A 46 -24.97 -1.62 -17.99
N SER A 47 -25.69 -2.56 -18.61
CA SER A 47 -25.06 -3.60 -19.43
C SER A 47 -24.42 -3.04 -20.71
N ILE A 48 -24.84 -1.84 -21.16
CA ILE A 48 -24.21 -1.13 -22.27
C ILE A 48 -22.74 -0.80 -21.94
N LEU A 49 -22.39 -0.64 -20.66
CA LEU A 49 -21.01 -0.32 -20.26
C LEU A 49 -19.99 -1.41 -20.69
N LEU A 50 -20.45 -2.66 -20.84
CA LEU A 50 -19.61 -3.79 -21.26
C LEU A 50 -19.41 -3.87 -22.78
N GLU A 51 -20.18 -3.10 -23.54
CA GLU A 51 -20.12 -3.10 -25.00
C GLU A 51 -18.91 -2.34 -25.53
N ARG A 52 -18.45 -2.71 -26.74
CA ARG A 52 -17.34 -2.05 -27.40
C ARG A 52 -17.66 -0.57 -27.60
N ASN A 53 -16.80 0.32 -27.10
CA ASN A 53 -17.01 1.74 -27.29
C ASN A 53 -16.65 2.15 -28.73
N ARG A 54 -17.31 3.19 -29.26
CA ARG A 54 -17.01 3.76 -30.58
C ARG A 54 -15.78 4.69 -30.59
N PHE A 55 -15.18 4.92 -29.42
CA PHE A 55 -14.09 5.87 -29.18
C PHE A 55 -12.70 5.24 -29.22
N SER A 56 -12.57 3.96 -29.57
CA SER A 56 -11.29 3.22 -29.58
C SER A 56 -10.22 3.79 -30.53
N GLY A 57 -10.56 4.79 -31.36
CA GLY A 57 -9.61 5.50 -32.22
C GLY A 57 -9.00 6.77 -31.61
N LEU A 58 -9.48 7.25 -30.45
CA LEU A 58 -9.03 8.51 -29.84
C LEU A 58 -7.77 8.38 -28.98
N GLY A 59 -6.95 7.35 -29.23
CA GLY A 59 -5.72 7.09 -28.46
C GLY A 59 -5.96 6.49 -27.07
N PHE A 60 -7.20 6.17 -26.71
CA PHE A 60 -7.50 5.40 -25.51
C PHE A 60 -7.49 3.90 -25.86
N ASN A 61 -6.65 3.12 -25.18
CA ASN A 61 -6.65 1.65 -25.28
C ASN A 61 -7.85 1.00 -24.58
N ALA A 62 -8.98 1.73 -24.46
CA ALA A 62 -10.19 1.24 -23.81
C ALA A 62 -11.04 0.46 -24.82
N PHE A 63 -11.31 -0.82 -24.53
CA PHE A 63 -12.08 -1.68 -25.44
C PHE A 63 -13.59 -1.46 -25.31
N ASN A 64 -14.08 -1.22 -24.09
CA ASN A 64 -15.50 -0.98 -23.79
C ASN A 64 -15.69 0.35 -23.04
N TYR A 65 -16.94 0.74 -22.81
CA TYR A 65 -17.25 2.00 -22.11
C TYR A 65 -16.83 1.96 -20.64
N LEU A 66 -16.92 0.79 -20.00
CA LEU A 66 -16.52 0.59 -18.62
C LEU A 66 -15.01 0.82 -18.42
N GLU A 67 -14.20 0.34 -19.34
CA GLU A 67 -12.76 0.55 -19.37
C GLU A 67 -12.40 2.02 -19.61
N LEU A 68 -13.19 2.73 -20.42
CA LEU A 68 -13.03 4.18 -20.58
C LEU A 68 -13.33 4.91 -19.28
N ALA A 69 -14.43 4.57 -18.60
CA ALA A 69 -14.79 5.13 -17.30
C ALA A 69 -13.70 4.85 -16.26
N ARG A 70 -13.13 3.64 -16.23
CA ARG A 70 -11.97 3.29 -15.41
C ARG A 70 -10.77 4.18 -15.73
N HIS A 71 -10.42 4.33 -17.00
CA HIS A 71 -9.26 5.10 -17.42
C HIS A 71 -9.39 6.57 -16.98
N LYS A 72 -10.59 7.13 -17.06
CA LYS A 72 -10.91 8.51 -16.67
C LYS A 72 -11.22 8.71 -15.19
N GLU A 73 -11.24 7.64 -14.38
CA GLU A 73 -11.73 7.63 -12.99
C GLU A 73 -13.12 8.24 -12.82
N TRP A 74 -14.04 7.95 -13.75
CA TRP A 74 -15.43 8.38 -13.64
C TRP A 74 -16.16 7.55 -12.58
N THR A 75 -15.93 7.89 -11.33
CA THR A 75 -16.36 7.10 -10.17
C THR A 75 -17.86 6.92 -10.11
N ASP A 76 -18.64 7.91 -10.52
CA ASP A 76 -20.10 7.81 -10.53
C ASP A 76 -20.58 6.77 -11.56
N THR A 77 -19.91 6.70 -12.72
CA THR A 77 -20.25 5.71 -13.77
C THR A 77 -19.81 4.31 -13.37
N LEU A 78 -18.65 4.19 -12.72
CA LEU A 78 -18.16 2.92 -12.20
C LEU A 78 -19.05 2.40 -11.07
N GLU A 79 -19.56 3.28 -10.20
CA GLU A 79 -20.50 2.88 -9.14
C GLU A 79 -21.79 2.29 -9.74
N VAL A 80 -22.33 2.86 -10.82
CA VAL A 80 -23.48 2.27 -11.54
C VAL A 80 -23.21 0.84 -12.01
N ALA A 81 -22.01 0.58 -12.54
CA ALA A 81 -21.62 -0.77 -12.96
C ALA A 81 -21.53 -1.75 -11.77
N LEU A 82 -20.94 -1.30 -10.66
CA LEU A 82 -20.79 -2.10 -9.44
C LEU A 82 -22.15 -2.38 -8.77
N GLU A 83 -23.05 -1.39 -8.72
CA GLU A 83 -24.44 -1.53 -8.26
C GLU A 83 -25.25 -2.52 -9.11
N ALA A 84 -24.96 -2.58 -10.41
CA ALA A 84 -25.53 -3.55 -11.35
C ALA A 84 -24.99 -4.97 -11.17
N GLY A 85 -24.07 -5.20 -10.21
CA GLY A 85 -23.53 -6.51 -9.87
C GLY A 85 -22.25 -6.90 -10.62
N ILE A 86 -21.62 -5.98 -11.34
CA ILE A 86 -20.28 -6.23 -11.92
C ILE A 86 -19.27 -6.24 -10.77
N HIS A 87 -18.63 -7.38 -10.53
CA HIS A 87 -17.61 -7.48 -9.50
C HIS A 87 -16.36 -6.65 -9.88
N PRO A 88 -15.73 -5.91 -8.96
CA PRO A 88 -14.54 -5.09 -9.27
C PRO A 88 -13.35 -5.92 -9.77
N ASP A 89 -13.25 -7.20 -9.39
CA ASP A 89 -12.20 -8.11 -9.86
C ASP A 89 -12.57 -8.89 -11.16
N ASN A 90 -13.73 -8.60 -11.75
CA ASN A 90 -14.14 -9.24 -13.01
C ASN A 90 -13.25 -8.76 -14.17
N ARG A 91 -12.25 -9.58 -14.52
CA ARG A 91 -11.30 -9.27 -15.59
C ARG A 91 -11.96 -9.09 -16.94
N ASP A 92 -12.98 -9.88 -17.27
CA ASP A 92 -13.66 -9.80 -18.55
C ASP A 92 -14.39 -8.45 -18.71
N ALA A 93 -14.94 -7.92 -17.62
CA ALA A 93 -15.59 -6.61 -17.61
C ALA A 93 -14.60 -5.45 -17.87
N PHE A 94 -13.38 -5.56 -17.35
CA PHE A 94 -12.35 -4.52 -17.45
C PHE A 94 -11.17 -4.96 -18.36
N SER A 95 -11.51 -5.54 -19.51
CA SER A 95 -10.56 -5.80 -20.62
C SER A 95 -9.34 -6.65 -20.24
N GLY A 96 -9.56 -7.72 -19.47
CA GLY A 96 -8.55 -8.69 -19.03
C GLY A 96 -7.82 -8.33 -17.74
N ARG A 97 -8.20 -7.26 -17.05
CA ARG A 97 -7.56 -6.78 -15.80
C ARG A 97 -8.61 -6.48 -14.74
N PRO A 98 -8.33 -6.49 -13.43
CA PRO A 98 -9.29 -6.01 -12.43
C PRO A 98 -9.46 -4.47 -12.47
N LEU A 99 -10.48 -3.95 -11.78
CA LEU A 99 -10.76 -2.51 -11.68
C LEU A 99 -9.58 -1.73 -11.09
N LEU A 100 -8.94 -2.28 -10.06
CA LEU A 100 -7.80 -1.67 -9.37
C LEU A 100 -6.47 -1.79 -10.13
N ALA A 101 -6.52 -2.25 -11.38
CA ALA A 101 -5.31 -2.42 -12.15
C ALA A 101 -4.59 -1.14 -12.50
N ARG A 102 -3.27 -1.27 -12.63
CA ARG A 102 -2.44 -0.23 -13.20
C ARG A 102 -2.87 0.04 -14.65
N ARG A 103 -3.11 1.31 -14.95
CA ARG A 103 -3.62 1.79 -16.25
C ARG A 103 -2.55 1.98 -17.32
N GLY A 104 -1.27 1.85 -16.96
CA GLY A 104 -0.13 2.09 -17.85
C GLY A 104 1.18 2.21 -17.07
N ILE A 105 2.23 2.72 -17.71
CA ILE A 105 3.52 2.99 -17.07
C ILE A 105 3.54 4.47 -16.62
N GLY A 106 4.02 4.77 -15.40
CA GLY A 106 4.21 6.13 -14.89
C GLY A 106 3.38 6.51 -13.66
N LEU A 107 3.61 7.70 -13.10
CA LEU A 107 3.09 8.15 -11.78
C LEU A 107 1.55 8.30 -11.70
N ASN A 108 0.86 8.48 -12.82
CA ASN A 108 -0.60 8.62 -12.89
C ASN A 108 -1.32 7.31 -13.28
N SER A 109 -0.60 6.20 -13.26
CA SER A 109 -1.15 4.91 -13.70
C SER A 109 -1.91 4.16 -12.61
N LEU A 110 -1.68 4.50 -11.34
CA LEU A 110 -2.41 3.91 -10.21
C LEU A 110 -3.77 4.58 -10.01
N PRO A 111 -4.78 3.86 -9.47
CA PRO A 111 -6.06 4.45 -9.10
C PRO A 111 -5.92 5.62 -8.11
N GLY A 112 -6.77 6.64 -8.22
CA GLY A 112 -6.93 7.65 -7.17
C GLY A 112 -7.66 7.09 -5.93
N PRO A 113 -7.64 7.82 -4.80
CA PRO A 113 -8.25 7.37 -3.55
C PRO A 113 -9.76 7.23 -3.64
N LYS A 114 -10.43 8.01 -4.50
CA LYS A 114 -11.88 7.88 -4.73
C LYS A 114 -12.21 6.54 -5.40
N LEU A 115 -11.53 6.22 -6.51
CA LEU A 115 -11.72 4.97 -7.23
C LEU A 115 -11.35 3.76 -6.37
N LEU A 116 -10.22 3.85 -5.66
CA LEU A 116 -9.79 2.81 -4.74
C LEU A 116 -10.81 2.58 -3.62
N GLY A 117 -11.26 3.64 -2.95
CA GLY A 117 -12.28 3.56 -1.91
C GLY A 117 -13.59 2.97 -2.45
N LEU A 118 -14.02 3.37 -3.64
CA LEU A 118 -15.18 2.79 -4.31
C LEU A 118 -15.00 1.28 -4.52
N ALA A 119 -13.92 0.85 -5.15
CA ALA A 119 -13.69 -0.57 -5.44
C ALA A 119 -13.64 -1.42 -4.17
N LEU A 120 -12.95 -0.95 -3.11
CA LEU A 120 -12.86 -1.65 -1.82
C LEU A 120 -14.22 -1.78 -1.14
N ARG A 121 -15.09 -0.76 -1.21
CA ARG A 121 -16.48 -0.84 -0.69
C ARG A 121 -17.30 -1.93 -1.38
N TYR A 122 -17.01 -2.20 -2.65
CA TYR A 122 -17.66 -3.25 -3.44
C TYR A 122 -16.89 -4.58 -3.44
N GLY A 123 -15.95 -4.77 -2.50
CA GLY A 123 -15.31 -6.06 -2.26
C GLY A 123 -14.11 -6.37 -3.16
N ALA A 124 -13.49 -5.36 -3.77
CA ALA A 124 -12.25 -5.56 -4.51
C ALA A 124 -11.16 -6.18 -3.62
N ASP A 125 -10.47 -7.18 -4.16
CA ASP A 125 -9.32 -7.79 -3.50
C ASP A 125 -8.11 -6.87 -3.54
N ALA A 126 -7.86 -6.19 -2.43
CA ALA A 126 -6.72 -5.29 -2.25
C ALA A 126 -5.35 -5.99 -2.41
N SER A 127 -5.30 -7.30 -2.16
CA SER A 127 -4.07 -8.09 -2.28
C SER A 127 -3.72 -8.42 -3.73
N GLN A 128 -4.71 -8.40 -4.63
CA GLN A 128 -4.48 -8.68 -6.05
C GLN A 128 -3.82 -7.50 -6.75
N CYS A 129 -2.55 -7.68 -7.09
CA CYS A 129 -1.90 -6.82 -8.06
C CYS A 129 -2.34 -7.20 -9.47
N ALA A 130 -2.56 -6.18 -10.30
CA ALA A 130 -3.07 -6.37 -11.64
C ALA A 130 -2.01 -6.46 -12.73
N ASP A 131 -0.75 -6.20 -12.41
CA ASP A 131 0.32 -6.35 -13.37
C ASP A 131 0.72 -7.82 -13.30
N GLY A 132 0.42 -8.57 -14.35
CA GLY A 132 0.69 -10.01 -14.48
C GLY A 132 2.16 -10.43 -14.29
N ASP A 133 3.03 -9.48 -13.95
CA ASP A 133 4.41 -9.66 -13.52
C ASP A 133 4.53 -10.27 -12.11
N GLY A 134 3.42 -10.38 -11.39
CA GLY A 134 3.34 -11.06 -10.09
C GLY A 134 4.04 -10.31 -8.96
N TYR A 135 3.59 -10.59 -7.73
CA TYR A 135 4.36 -10.36 -6.49
C TYR A 135 4.45 -8.94 -5.91
N ARG A 136 3.62 -7.96 -6.30
CA ARG A 136 3.57 -6.68 -5.56
C ARG A 136 2.16 -6.30 -5.15
N SER A 137 1.79 -6.53 -3.88
CA SER A 137 0.57 -5.95 -3.28
C SER A 137 0.40 -4.49 -3.70
N LEU A 138 -0.84 -4.02 -3.90
CA LEU A 138 -1.07 -2.66 -4.36
C LEU A 138 -0.45 -1.62 -3.39
N ALA A 139 -0.45 -1.92 -2.08
CA ALA A 139 0.19 -1.10 -1.06
C ALA A 139 1.69 -0.89 -1.32
N ARG A 140 2.44 -1.95 -1.64
CA ARG A 140 3.86 -1.86 -2.03
C ARG A 140 4.05 -1.02 -3.28
N THR A 141 3.16 -1.13 -4.26
CA THR A 141 3.25 -0.34 -5.49
C THR A 141 3.06 1.16 -5.19
N TYR A 142 2.06 1.54 -4.39
CA TYR A 142 1.91 2.94 -3.97
C TYR A 142 3.11 3.44 -3.17
N ALA A 143 3.64 2.63 -2.26
CA ALA A 143 4.81 3.01 -1.48
C ALA A 143 6.04 3.20 -2.39
N ALA A 144 6.25 2.33 -3.37
CA ALA A 144 7.38 2.42 -4.30
C ALA A 144 7.30 3.68 -5.17
N GLU A 145 6.09 4.05 -5.63
CA GLU A 145 5.88 5.28 -6.40
C GLU A 145 6.06 6.55 -5.53
N LEU A 146 6.08 6.46 -4.19
CA LEU A 146 6.47 7.58 -3.32
C LEU A 146 7.99 7.87 -3.34
N GLN A 147 8.84 6.90 -3.70
CA GLN A 147 10.30 7.09 -3.72
C GLN A 147 10.79 8.10 -4.77
N PRO A 148 10.38 8.05 -6.05
CA PRO A 148 10.84 8.97 -7.08
C PRO A 148 10.19 10.35 -7.03
N LEU A 149 9.17 10.57 -6.19
CA LEU A 149 8.50 11.87 -6.00
C LEU A 149 9.40 12.83 -5.20
N THR A 150 10.56 13.17 -5.75
CA THR A 150 11.56 14.01 -5.08
C THR A 150 11.19 15.49 -5.07
N THR A 151 10.23 15.93 -5.89
CA THR A 151 9.87 17.36 -6.03
C THR A 151 8.47 17.62 -6.62
N SER A 152 7.70 16.61 -7.04
CA SER A 152 6.51 16.81 -7.87
C SER A 152 5.19 16.62 -7.10
N ASN A 153 4.45 17.72 -6.98
CA ASN A 153 3.04 17.83 -6.63
C ASN A 153 2.60 17.20 -5.28
N LEU A 154 2.54 18.02 -4.23
CA LEU A 154 1.98 17.67 -2.91
C LEU A 154 0.61 16.97 -3.00
N ALA A 155 -0.23 17.32 -3.98
CA ALA A 155 -1.52 16.67 -4.16
C ALA A 155 -1.38 15.19 -4.54
N THR A 156 -0.44 14.86 -5.43
CA THR A 156 -0.15 13.47 -5.82
C THR A 156 0.30 12.65 -4.62
N VAL A 157 1.13 13.24 -3.78
CA VAL A 157 1.69 12.59 -2.59
C VAL A 157 0.61 12.32 -1.56
N LYS A 158 -0.22 13.33 -1.24
CA LYS A 158 -1.39 13.16 -0.38
C LYS A 158 -2.35 12.11 -0.92
N SER A 159 -2.55 12.09 -2.24
CA SER A 159 -3.35 11.08 -2.93
C SER A 159 -2.80 9.67 -2.70
N HIS A 160 -1.49 9.46 -2.88
CA HIS A 160 -0.83 8.17 -2.63
C HIS A 160 -0.89 7.75 -1.16
N LEU A 161 -0.66 8.68 -0.22
CA LEU A 161 -0.78 8.41 1.22
C LEU A 161 -2.21 8.04 1.63
N ALA A 162 -3.21 8.69 1.02
CA ALA A 162 -4.61 8.33 1.22
C ALA A 162 -4.92 6.93 0.67
N CYS A 163 -4.40 6.58 -0.51
CA CYS A 163 -4.55 5.23 -1.06
C CYS A 163 -3.90 4.16 -0.18
N LEU A 164 -2.69 4.40 0.29
CA LEU A 164 -2.00 3.52 1.24
C LEU A 164 -2.82 3.31 2.51
N ARG A 165 -3.39 4.39 3.07
CA ARG A 165 -4.26 4.28 4.25
C ARG A 165 -5.46 3.40 3.97
N LEU A 166 -6.14 3.58 2.83
CA LEU A 166 -7.30 2.78 2.44
C LEU A 166 -6.93 1.29 2.31
N LEU A 167 -5.81 0.98 1.64
CA LEU A 167 -5.33 -0.39 1.46
C LEU A 167 -4.97 -1.03 2.79
N LEU A 168 -4.17 -0.34 3.60
CA LEU A 168 -3.80 -0.79 4.94
C LEU A 168 -5.01 -0.95 5.85
N GLN A 169 -6.11 -0.24 5.61
CA GLN A 169 -7.35 -0.40 6.38
C GLN A 169 -8.16 -1.60 5.89
N ALA A 170 -8.18 -1.85 4.58
CA ALA A 170 -8.97 -2.89 3.93
C ALA A 170 -8.30 -4.29 3.96
N GLU A 171 -6.97 -4.38 3.93
CA GLU A 171 -6.23 -5.65 3.90
C GLU A 171 -6.10 -6.28 5.30
N PRO A 172 -6.59 -7.52 5.51
CA PRO A 172 -6.33 -8.29 6.73
C PRO A 172 -5.12 -9.24 6.62
N GLY A 173 -4.46 -9.29 5.45
CA GLY A 173 -3.36 -10.22 5.17
C GLY A 173 -1.97 -9.71 5.59
N PRO A 174 -0.95 -10.58 5.64
CA PRO A 174 0.42 -10.17 5.86
C PRO A 174 0.86 -9.22 4.73
N LEU A 175 1.22 -7.99 5.08
CA LEU A 175 1.67 -6.96 4.14
C LEU A 175 3.03 -7.27 3.52
N ASP A 176 3.81 -8.10 4.21
CA ASP A 176 5.12 -8.53 3.77
C ASP A 176 5.23 -10.05 3.70
N PRO A 177 4.58 -10.74 2.74
CA PRO A 177 5.03 -12.07 2.40
C PRO A 177 6.50 -11.96 1.99
N VAL A 178 7.31 -12.89 2.47
CA VAL A 178 8.73 -13.03 2.11
C VAL A 178 8.78 -13.38 0.61
N ASP A 179 8.64 -12.36 -0.23
CA ASP A 179 8.75 -12.48 -1.68
C ASP A 179 10.24 -12.48 -2.02
N ARG A 180 10.82 -13.67 -1.89
CA ARG A 180 12.00 -14.00 -2.66
C ARG A 180 11.55 -14.18 -4.09
N ASP A 181 12.21 -13.49 -5.01
CA ASP A 181 12.03 -13.79 -6.43
C ASP A 181 12.51 -15.23 -6.75
N MET A 182 12.39 -15.63 -8.01
CA MET A 182 12.91 -16.93 -8.48
C MET A 182 14.45 -17.05 -8.37
N SER A 183 15.16 -15.96 -8.07
CA SER A 183 16.61 -15.95 -7.81
C SER A 183 16.98 -16.02 -6.33
N GLY A 184 15.98 -16.03 -5.43
CA GLY A 184 16.20 -15.96 -3.98
C GLY A 184 16.51 -14.54 -3.46
N SER A 185 16.51 -13.54 -4.35
CA SER A 185 16.77 -12.13 -4.07
C SER A 185 15.50 -11.41 -3.63
N PHE A 186 15.63 -10.51 -2.66
CA PHE A 186 14.55 -9.62 -2.25
C PHE A 186 14.39 -8.52 -3.31
N ILE A 187 13.49 -8.72 -4.29
CA ILE A 187 13.26 -7.74 -5.38
C ILE A 187 12.49 -6.48 -4.90
N GLY A 188 11.93 -6.49 -3.71
CA GLY A 188 11.14 -5.36 -3.18
C GLY A 188 11.70 -4.84 -1.88
N HIS A 189 11.61 -3.52 -1.66
CA HIS A 189 11.69 -3.00 -0.31
C HIS A 189 10.46 -3.47 0.48
N GLY A 190 10.64 -3.99 1.70
CA GLY A 190 9.52 -4.26 2.60
C GLY A 190 8.68 -2.99 2.78
N LEU A 191 7.38 -3.11 3.04
CA LEU A 191 6.49 -1.95 3.04
C LEU A 191 6.98 -0.86 4.00
N LEU A 192 7.47 -1.24 5.18
CA LEU A 192 8.03 -0.31 6.16
C LEU A 192 9.32 0.36 5.68
N VAL A 193 10.19 -0.35 4.96
CA VAL A 193 11.36 0.31 4.35
C VAL A 193 10.94 1.23 3.25
N THR A 194 10.01 0.83 2.39
CA THR A 194 9.55 1.67 1.28
C THR A 194 8.92 2.96 1.80
N LEU A 195 8.09 2.87 2.85
CA LEU A 195 7.51 4.03 3.53
C LEU A 195 8.58 4.86 4.24
N GLY A 196 9.51 4.22 4.95
CA GLY A 196 10.55 4.89 5.72
C GLY A 196 11.63 5.57 4.87
N THR A 197 11.90 5.04 3.67
CA THR A 197 12.88 5.55 2.71
C THR A 197 12.27 6.46 1.65
N ALA A 198 10.95 6.58 1.61
CA ALA A 198 10.28 7.46 0.66
C ALA A 198 10.87 8.86 0.78
N ARG A 199 11.59 9.28 -0.27
CA ARG A 199 12.43 10.49 -0.28
C ARG A 199 11.64 11.76 0.04
N ILE A 200 10.33 11.73 -0.14
CA ILE A 200 9.41 12.79 0.26
C ILE A 200 9.30 12.99 1.77
N LEU A 201 9.47 11.94 2.58
CA LEU A 201 9.67 12.11 4.01
C LEU A 201 11.02 12.79 4.26
N THR A 202 12.03 12.49 3.43
CA THR A 202 13.45 12.80 3.66
C THR A 202 14.00 14.13 3.13
N THR A 203 13.34 14.87 2.24
CA THR A 203 14.01 15.97 1.50
C THR A 203 13.37 17.37 1.48
N THR A 204 12.24 17.66 2.15
CA THR A 204 11.67 19.02 2.06
C THR A 204 11.09 19.55 3.38
N LEU A 205 11.87 20.40 4.07
CA LEU A 205 11.50 21.06 5.34
C LEU A 205 10.17 21.84 5.28
N SER A 206 9.76 22.35 4.10
CA SER A 206 8.52 23.11 3.93
C SER A 206 7.25 22.26 3.77
N LEU A 207 7.38 20.99 3.38
CA LEU A 207 6.28 20.01 3.29
C LEU A 207 6.29 19.01 4.47
N ALA A 208 7.33 19.06 5.30
CA ALA A 208 7.72 18.01 6.22
C ALA A 208 6.72 17.76 7.36
N GLN A 209 6.16 18.77 8.04
CA GLN A 209 5.43 18.48 9.28
C GLN A 209 4.13 17.68 9.09
N PRO A 210 3.18 18.11 8.23
CA PRO A 210 1.94 17.35 8.05
C PRO A 210 2.18 15.96 7.44
N LEU A 211 3.10 15.88 6.47
CA LEU A 211 3.44 14.62 5.82
C LEU A 211 4.25 13.69 6.72
N ALA A 212 5.11 14.21 7.60
CA ALA A 212 5.84 13.40 8.57
C ALA A 212 4.89 12.77 9.60
N LYS A 213 3.88 13.51 10.07
CA LYS A 213 2.84 12.93 10.92
C LYS A 213 2.09 11.83 10.18
N GLU A 214 1.67 12.09 8.95
CA GLU A 214 0.95 11.11 8.14
C GLU A 214 1.80 9.85 7.84
N GLY A 215 3.08 10.03 7.51
CA GLY A 215 4.02 8.93 7.30
C GLY A 215 4.26 8.13 8.59
N TYR A 216 4.37 8.80 9.74
CA TYR A 216 4.46 8.15 11.05
C TYR A 216 3.20 7.32 11.37
N ASP A 217 2.02 7.88 11.13
CA ASP A 217 0.74 7.19 11.35
C ASP A 217 0.59 5.99 10.41
N LEU A 218 1.04 6.09 9.15
CA LEU A 218 1.07 4.99 8.21
C LEU A 218 2.06 3.91 8.60
N LEU A 219 3.25 4.28 9.09
CA LEU A 219 4.24 3.32 9.58
C LEU A 219 3.68 2.50 10.75
N ARG A 220 3.02 3.19 11.69
CA ARG A 220 2.32 2.55 12.81
C ARG A 220 1.21 1.62 12.34
N LEU A 221 0.39 2.07 11.38
CA LEU A 221 -0.69 1.28 10.82
C LEU A 221 -0.16 0.04 10.09
N ALA A 222 0.87 0.18 9.27
CA ALA A 222 1.50 -0.92 8.55
C ALA A 222 2.08 -1.96 9.52
N ALA A 223 2.80 -1.54 10.56
CA ALA A 223 3.32 -2.46 11.58
C ALA A 223 2.18 -3.17 12.33
N ALA A 224 1.10 -2.46 12.69
CA ALA A 224 -0.08 -3.06 13.31
C ALA A 224 -0.82 -4.07 12.42
N ARG A 225 -0.61 -4.00 11.10
CA ARG A 225 -1.13 -4.92 10.10
C ARG A 225 -0.13 -6.01 9.70
N GLY A 226 0.94 -6.18 10.47
CA GLY A 226 1.89 -7.28 10.29
C GLY A 226 2.96 -7.04 9.25
N ALA A 227 3.23 -5.79 8.87
CA ALA A 227 4.44 -5.47 8.12
C ALA A 227 5.69 -5.81 8.95
N ASP A 228 6.73 -6.33 8.30
CA ASP A 228 7.90 -6.87 9.00
C ASP A 228 8.80 -5.74 9.52
N ILE A 229 8.73 -5.51 10.84
CA ILE A 229 9.49 -4.48 11.55
C ILE A 229 11.01 -4.72 11.55
N ASN A 230 11.45 -5.93 11.22
CA ASN A 230 12.86 -6.32 11.12
C ASN A 230 13.29 -6.53 9.66
N TRP A 231 12.48 -6.08 8.71
CA TRP A 231 12.79 -6.24 7.30
C TRP A 231 14.12 -5.57 6.95
N ARG A 232 14.88 -6.22 6.06
CA ARG A 232 16.24 -5.82 5.69
C ARG A 232 16.31 -5.39 4.22
N ALA A 233 16.91 -4.22 4.00
CA ALA A 233 16.90 -3.48 2.76
C ALA A 233 18.03 -3.80 1.80
N GLY A 234 17.64 -4.12 0.57
CA GLY A 234 18.50 -4.19 -0.60
C GLY A 234 19.55 -5.30 -0.54
N ALA A 235 20.50 -5.25 -1.47
CA ALA A 235 21.60 -6.21 -1.54
C ALA A 235 22.55 -6.15 -0.32
N GLN A 236 22.44 -5.08 0.49
CA GLN A 236 23.28 -4.83 1.67
C GLN A 236 22.64 -5.30 2.98
N ASP A 237 21.43 -5.86 2.91
CA ASP A 237 20.74 -6.49 4.04
C ASP A 237 20.65 -5.56 5.28
N ILE A 238 20.30 -4.28 5.05
CA ILE A 238 20.31 -3.25 6.10
C ILE A 238 18.97 -3.23 6.84
N PRO A 239 18.91 -3.39 8.17
CA PRO A 239 17.63 -3.37 8.86
C PRO A 239 16.91 -2.02 8.74
N VAL A 240 15.57 -2.04 8.61
CA VAL A 240 14.74 -0.85 8.41
C VAL A 240 14.99 0.29 9.41
N VAL A 241 15.25 -0.04 10.68
CA VAL A 241 15.55 0.93 11.73
C VAL A 241 16.79 1.75 11.38
N TRP A 242 17.85 1.10 10.89
CA TRP A 242 19.08 1.78 10.48
C TRP A 242 18.83 2.69 9.29
N THR A 243 18.03 2.23 8.32
CA THR A 243 17.68 3.03 7.16
C THR A 243 16.93 4.31 7.55
N LEU A 244 15.97 4.21 8.47
CA LEU A 244 15.23 5.36 9.00
C LEU A 244 16.13 6.36 9.73
N VAL A 245 17.01 5.86 10.61
CA VAL A 245 17.96 6.73 11.32
C VAL A 245 18.91 7.41 10.35
N ASN A 246 19.48 6.68 9.38
CA ASN A 246 20.38 7.24 8.38
C ASN A 246 19.72 8.36 7.56
N ALA A 247 18.42 8.21 7.28
CA ALA A 247 17.61 9.21 6.59
C ALA A 247 17.14 10.37 7.48
N GLY A 248 17.45 10.37 8.78
CA GLY A 248 17.10 11.44 9.71
C GLY A 248 15.75 11.26 10.42
N PHE A 249 15.10 10.10 10.31
CA PHE A 249 13.80 9.78 10.91
C PHE A 249 13.91 9.11 12.28
N ALA A 250 14.68 9.71 13.19
CA ALA A 250 14.89 9.15 14.52
C ALA A 250 13.58 8.84 15.28
N LYS A 251 12.52 9.63 15.11
CA LYS A 251 11.21 9.37 15.74
C LYS A 251 10.51 8.13 15.17
N SER A 252 10.55 7.94 13.85
CA SER A 252 9.99 6.75 13.20
C SER A 252 10.81 5.49 13.52
N ALA A 253 12.14 5.62 13.59
CA ALA A 253 13.02 4.56 14.06
C ALA A 253 12.75 4.19 15.52
N ALA A 254 12.58 5.19 16.40
CA ALA A 254 12.17 4.99 17.78
C ALA A 254 10.82 4.25 17.86
N LEU A 255 9.83 4.61 17.04
CA LEU A 255 8.57 3.87 16.96
C LEU A 255 8.78 2.39 16.60
N LEU A 256 9.58 2.08 15.57
CA LEU A 256 9.84 0.67 15.22
C LEU A 256 10.55 -0.09 16.34
N LEU A 257 11.48 0.57 17.04
CA LEU A 257 12.10 0.02 18.24
C LEU A 257 11.05 -0.23 19.33
N GLU A 258 10.14 0.71 19.61
CA GLU A 258 9.05 0.48 20.58
C GLU A 258 8.16 -0.71 20.19
N LEU A 259 7.95 -0.92 18.89
CA LEU A 259 7.18 -2.04 18.34
C LEU A 259 7.95 -3.37 18.30
N GLY A 260 9.22 -3.38 18.71
CA GLY A 260 10.00 -4.60 18.90
C GLY A 260 11.12 -4.83 17.88
N ALA A 261 11.40 -3.88 16.98
CA ALA A 261 12.48 -4.03 16.00
C ALA A 261 13.83 -4.24 16.70
N ASP A 262 14.69 -5.14 16.23
CA ASP A 262 15.94 -5.49 16.91
C ASP A 262 16.99 -4.37 16.73
N PRO A 263 17.40 -3.67 17.80
CA PRO A 263 18.40 -2.61 17.69
C PRO A 263 19.82 -3.13 17.44
N GLU A 264 20.09 -4.40 17.78
CA GLU A 264 21.42 -5.02 17.66
C GLU A 264 21.59 -5.76 16.33
N MET A 265 20.55 -5.77 15.50
CA MET A 265 20.62 -6.41 14.20
C MET A 265 21.73 -5.73 13.38
N PRO A 266 22.80 -6.45 13.03
CA PRO A 266 23.94 -5.84 12.37
C PRO A 266 23.55 -5.41 10.95
N ALA A 267 23.96 -4.20 10.56
CA ALA A 267 24.11 -3.89 9.15
C ALA A 267 25.26 -4.78 8.62
N ASP A 268 25.10 -5.35 7.43
CA ASP A 268 26.16 -6.19 6.86
C ASP A 268 27.44 -5.36 6.65
N ALA A 269 28.61 -5.97 6.77
CA ALA A 269 29.89 -5.23 6.83
C ALA A 269 30.18 -4.39 5.56
N ASP A 270 29.56 -4.75 4.44
CA ASP A 270 29.61 -4.03 3.15
C ASP A 270 28.70 -2.77 3.12
N ALA A 271 28.03 -2.45 4.23
CA ALA A 271 27.23 -1.23 4.41
C ALA A 271 28.07 0.07 4.46
N SER A 272 29.40 -0.01 4.36
CA SER A 272 30.31 1.15 4.29
C SER A 272 29.95 2.15 3.19
N ASN A 273 29.25 1.71 2.12
CA ASN A 273 28.70 2.57 1.08
C ASN A 273 27.52 3.49 1.53
N LEU A 274 26.95 3.29 2.72
CA LEU A 274 25.86 4.11 3.27
C LEU A 274 26.37 5.29 4.11
N GLY A 275 27.68 5.42 4.26
CA GLY A 275 28.32 6.57 4.89
C GLY A 275 28.22 6.59 6.42
N PHE A 276 28.22 5.42 7.07
CA PHE A 276 28.47 5.30 8.51
C PHE A 276 29.60 4.30 8.79
N GLU A 277 30.42 4.58 9.80
CA GLU A 277 31.62 3.80 10.11
C GLU A 277 31.24 2.46 10.78
N VAL A 278 32.01 1.40 10.51
CA VAL A 278 31.84 0.12 11.21
C VAL A 278 31.98 0.36 12.71
N GLY A 279 31.00 -0.10 13.50
CA GLY A 279 30.94 0.13 14.94
C GLY A 279 30.17 1.37 15.38
N THR A 280 29.66 2.19 14.44
CA THR A 280 28.74 3.29 14.76
C THR A 280 27.47 2.72 15.40
N SER A 281 27.11 3.16 16.60
CA SER A 281 25.84 2.78 17.22
C SER A 281 24.64 3.51 16.59
N LEU A 282 23.42 2.96 16.71
CA LEU A 282 22.19 3.64 16.28
C LEU A 282 22.03 5.05 16.90
N VAL A 283 22.46 5.23 18.15
CA VAL A 283 22.40 6.52 18.86
C VAL A 283 23.38 7.52 18.25
N GLU A 284 24.60 7.10 17.94
CA GLU A 284 25.59 7.95 17.28
C GLU A 284 25.15 8.33 15.88
N LEU A 285 24.62 7.37 15.11
CA LEU A 285 24.06 7.65 13.79
C LEU A 285 22.90 8.65 13.89
N ALA A 286 22.00 8.50 14.86
CA ALA A 286 20.90 9.44 15.09
C ALA A 286 21.40 10.83 15.48
N ARG A 287 22.48 10.92 16.27
CA ARG A 287 23.12 12.20 16.60
C ARG A 287 23.67 12.88 15.35
N LEU A 288 24.32 12.12 14.48
CA LEU A 288 24.90 12.62 13.23
C LEU A 288 23.83 13.09 12.23
N ARG A 289 22.69 12.39 12.15
CA ARG A 289 21.66 12.62 11.11
C ARG A 289 20.49 13.50 11.56
N SER A 290 20.15 13.49 12.84
CA SER A 290 18.97 14.17 13.39
C SER A 290 19.31 15.08 14.58
N GLY A 291 20.58 15.22 14.94
CA GLY A 291 21.02 16.04 16.08
C GLY A 291 20.67 15.46 17.45
N GLY A 292 20.73 16.32 18.47
CA GLY A 292 20.53 15.92 19.88
C GLY A 292 19.15 15.33 20.16
N GLU A 293 18.08 15.89 19.56
CA GLU A 293 16.72 15.39 19.74
C GLU A 293 16.54 13.97 19.20
N GLY A 294 17.11 13.67 18.03
CA GLY A 294 17.03 12.33 17.44
C GLY A 294 17.80 11.30 18.28
N ALA A 295 19.00 11.66 18.72
CA ALA A 295 19.80 10.80 19.62
C ALA A 295 19.08 10.53 20.95
N ALA A 296 18.42 11.55 21.51
CA ALA A 296 17.64 11.42 22.73
C ALA A 296 16.45 10.46 22.55
N ALA A 297 15.69 10.59 21.46
CA ALA A 297 14.55 9.73 21.16
C ALA A 297 14.95 8.24 21.05
N ILE A 298 16.05 7.94 20.34
CA ILE A 298 16.58 6.57 20.24
C ILE A 298 17.07 6.08 21.61
N SER A 299 17.87 6.88 22.32
CA SER A 299 18.43 6.50 23.63
C SER A 299 17.33 6.20 24.65
N GLU A 300 16.31 7.05 24.74
CA GLU A 300 15.18 6.88 25.64
C GLU A 300 14.42 5.59 25.33
N THR A 301 14.18 5.30 24.05
CA THR A 301 13.47 4.09 23.62
C THR A 301 14.23 2.82 24.00
N LEU A 302 15.54 2.80 23.73
CA LEU A 302 16.40 1.68 24.10
C LEU A 302 16.44 1.46 25.62
N MET A 303 16.53 2.56 26.39
CA MET A 303 16.49 2.51 27.85
C MET A 303 15.15 1.93 28.37
N ARG A 304 14.02 2.40 27.84
CA ARG A 304 12.69 1.88 28.20
C ARG A 304 12.57 0.38 27.93
N ARG A 305 13.05 -0.08 26.77
CA ARG A 305 13.04 -1.51 26.42
C ARG A 305 13.91 -2.33 27.35
N ARG A 306 15.10 -1.83 27.70
CA ARG A 306 15.98 -2.50 28.66
C ARG A 306 15.30 -2.65 30.02
N ILE A 307 14.69 -1.59 30.55
CA ILE A 307 13.94 -1.64 31.82
C ILE A 307 12.80 -2.66 31.74
N GLN A 308 12.03 -2.67 30.64
CA GLN A 308 10.95 -3.64 30.44
C GLN A 308 11.47 -5.09 30.37
N ALA A 309 12.61 -5.33 29.74
CA ALA A 309 13.24 -6.64 29.68
C ALA A 309 13.70 -7.10 31.07
N GLU A 310 14.36 -6.23 31.83
CA GLU A 310 14.79 -6.49 33.21
C GLU A 310 13.59 -6.79 34.13
N GLN A 311 12.48 -6.05 33.99
CA GLN A 311 11.24 -6.30 34.73
C GLN A 311 10.59 -7.65 34.36
N ARG A 312 10.59 -8.05 33.08
CA ARG A 312 10.06 -9.35 32.65
C ARG A 312 10.86 -10.52 33.24
N VAL A 313 12.18 -10.38 33.34
CA VAL A 313 13.05 -11.41 33.96
C VAL A 313 12.74 -11.56 35.46
N GLN A 314 12.43 -10.47 36.16
CA GLN A 314 12.10 -10.50 37.59
C GLN A 314 10.72 -11.12 37.89
N VAL A 315 9.75 -10.99 36.97
CA VAL A 315 8.37 -11.46 37.16
C VAL A 315 8.15 -12.88 36.60
N ALA A 316 9.07 -13.41 35.78
CA ALA A 316 8.98 -14.77 35.27
C ALA A 316 8.94 -15.78 36.45
N PRO A 317 7.87 -16.58 36.62
CA PRO A 317 7.80 -17.54 37.70
C PRO A 317 8.98 -18.50 37.61
N PRO A 318 9.57 -18.90 38.75
CA PRO A 318 10.69 -19.84 38.74
C PRO A 318 10.30 -21.06 37.92
N ALA A 319 11.17 -21.47 37.00
CA ALA A 319 10.93 -22.61 36.13
C ALA A 319 10.40 -23.78 36.98
N PRO A 320 9.29 -24.43 36.57
CA PRO A 320 8.68 -25.47 37.38
C PRO A 320 9.76 -26.48 37.76
N ALA A 321 9.94 -26.70 39.07
CA ALA A 321 10.94 -27.60 39.60
C ALA A 321 10.87 -28.90 38.79
N LYS A 322 11.97 -29.29 38.13
CA LYS A 322 12.03 -30.49 37.30
C LYS A 322 11.42 -31.63 38.11
N GLN A 323 10.20 -32.04 37.77
CA GLN A 323 9.57 -33.15 38.48
C GLN A 323 10.53 -34.33 38.38
N PRO A 324 10.92 -34.95 39.51
CA PRO A 324 11.83 -36.07 39.48
C PRO A 324 11.24 -37.09 38.53
N ARG A 325 11.98 -37.44 37.47
CA ARG A 325 11.57 -38.46 36.50
C ARG A 325 11.16 -39.68 37.32
N ARG A 326 9.85 -39.94 37.42
CA ARG A 326 9.34 -41.16 38.04
C ARG A 326 9.92 -42.29 37.21
N ARG A 327 10.97 -42.92 37.74
CA ARG A 327 11.56 -44.13 37.21
C ARG A 327 10.46 -45.19 37.41
N TRP A 328 9.67 -45.44 36.36
CA TRP A 328 8.75 -46.56 36.35
C TRP A 328 9.62 -47.82 36.48
N LEU A 329 9.74 -48.33 37.69
CA LEU A 329 10.15 -49.70 37.94
C LEU A 329 9.01 -50.57 37.43
N LEU A 330 9.11 -51.00 36.18
CA LEU A 330 8.40 -52.17 35.68
C LEU A 330 8.96 -53.37 36.46
N GLY A 331 8.35 -53.64 37.61
CA GLY A 331 8.50 -54.90 38.31
C GLY A 331 7.73 -55.97 37.55
N ALA A 332 8.46 -56.97 37.07
CA ALA A 332 7.91 -58.24 36.63
C ALA A 332 7.16 -58.90 37.79
N PHE A 333 5.90 -59.26 37.57
CA PHE A 333 5.23 -60.48 38.04
C PHE A 333 4.01 -60.72 37.16
#